data_AF-A0A3C0U5Q7-F1
#
_entry.id   AF-A0A3C0U5Q7-F1
#
_cell.length_a   1.000
_cell.length_b   1.000
_cell.length_c   1.000
_cell.angle_alpha   90.00
_cell.angle_beta   90.00
_cell.angle_gamma   90.00
#
_symmetry.space_group_name_H-M   'P 1'
#
loop_
_entity.id
_entity.type
_entity.pdbx_description
1 polymer ?
#
loop_
_entity_poly.entity_id
_entity_poly.type
_entity_poly.pdbx_seq_one_letter_code
_entity_poly.pdbx_strand_id
1 'polypeptide(L)'
;SLPLLWIAAPLTGLIVQPIIGQMSDNTWHSRFGRRRPYFLIGAILASLTLLAVPHSPALWIAAGGLWILDATMNISMEPFRALVADKLPDSQRSFGFVVQTLIIGVSTWVASNLPKLI
;
A
#
# COMPACT_ATOMS: atom_id res chain seq x y z
N SER A 1 -14.60 17.35 15.08
CA SER A 1 -13.47 16.47 15.49
C SER A 1 -13.08 15.42 14.45
N LEU A 2 -13.85 15.16 13.38
CA LEU A 2 -13.45 14.24 12.28
C LEU A 2 -12.32 14.73 11.32
N PRO A 3 -12.13 16.03 11.03
CA PRO A 3 -11.16 16.46 10.01
C PRO A 3 -9.69 16.12 10.32
N LEU A 4 -9.32 16.06 11.60
CA LEU A 4 -7.96 15.67 12.01
C LEU A 4 -7.61 14.23 11.61
N LEU A 5 -8.61 13.34 11.55
CA LEU A 5 -8.39 11.95 11.12
C LEU A 5 -7.96 11.85 9.65
N TRP A 6 -8.37 12.81 8.83
CA TRP A 6 -8.06 12.86 7.39
C TRP A 6 -6.70 13.48 7.09
N ILE A 7 -6.16 14.32 7.98
CA ILE A 7 -4.82 14.91 7.83
C ILE A 7 -3.72 13.88 8.12
N ALA A 8 -4.01 12.89 8.97
CA ALA A 8 -3.01 11.91 9.33
C ALA A 8 -2.56 11.06 8.13
N ALA A 9 -3.46 10.65 7.24
CA ALA A 9 -3.12 9.88 6.03
C ALA A 9 -2.06 10.58 5.14
N PRO A 10 -2.27 11.83 4.65
CA PRO A 10 -1.25 12.53 3.87
C PRO A 10 0.02 12.84 4.66
N LEU A 11 -0.08 13.08 5.98
CA LEU A 11 1.10 13.26 6.83
C LEU A 11 1.94 11.97 6.92
N THR A 12 1.26 10.83 7.03
CA THR A 12 1.89 9.51 7.07
C THR A 12 2.54 9.21 5.73
N GLY A 13 1.87 9.47 4.61
CA GLY A 13 2.46 9.36 3.27
C GLY A 13 3.69 10.23 3.08
N LEU A 14 3.66 11.50 3.54
CA LEU A 14 4.79 12.44 3.42
C LEU A 14 6.06 11.95 4.14
N ILE A 15 5.89 11.26 5.27
CA ILE A 15 7.01 10.77 6.09
C ILE A 15 7.44 9.37 5.63
N VAL A 16 6.48 8.47 5.40
CA VAL A 16 6.73 7.06 5.10
C VAL A 16 7.36 6.88 3.72
N GLN A 17 6.89 7.59 2.70
CA GLN A 17 7.42 7.47 1.33
C GLN A 17 8.94 7.70 1.27
N PRO A 18 9.51 8.84 1.70
CA PRO A 18 10.96 9.06 1.59
C PRO A 18 11.79 8.08 2.42
N ILE A 19 11.31 7.70 3.61
CA ILE A 19 11.99 6.72 4.47
C ILE A 19 12.04 5.36 3.79
N ILE A 20 10.90 4.87 3.30
CA ILE A 20 10.81 3.58 2.64
C ILE A 20 11.55 3.59 1.30
N GLY A 21 11.51 4.69 0.55
CA GLY A 21 12.31 4.87 -0.65
C GLY A 21 13.81 4.69 -0.37
N GLN A 22 14.35 5.39 0.64
CA GLN A 22 15.76 5.25 1.03
C GLN A 22 16.09 3.86 1.60
N MET A 23 15.26 3.31 2.48
CA MET A 23 15.48 1.99 3.08
C MET A 23 15.39 0.88 2.03
N SER A 24 14.42 0.96 1.13
CA SER A 24 14.22 0.00 0.05
C SER A 24 15.36 0.04 -0.96
N ASP A 25 16.01 1.18 -1.18
CA ASP A 25 17.14 1.26 -2.11
C ASP A 25 18.49 0.84 -1.48
N ASN A 26 18.63 0.91 -0.16
CA ASN A 26 19.85 0.55 0.56
C ASN A 26 19.90 -0.91 1.05
N THR A 27 18.77 -1.62 1.09
CA THR A 27 18.72 -2.97 1.68
C THR A 27 18.83 -4.05 0.61
N TRP A 28 19.78 -4.98 0.76
CA TRP A 28 19.95 -6.12 -0.14
C TRP A 28 19.70 -7.44 0.59
N HIS A 29 18.53 -8.04 0.39
CA HIS A 29 18.25 -9.38 0.90
C HIS A 29 18.71 -10.47 -0.07
N SER A 30 19.47 -11.46 0.43
CA SER A 30 20.03 -12.57 -0.36
C SER A 30 18.99 -13.41 -1.12
N ARG A 31 17.75 -13.52 -0.62
CA ARG A 31 16.69 -14.35 -1.21
C ARG A 31 15.62 -13.56 -1.98
N PHE A 32 15.35 -12.32 -1.56
CA PHE A 32 14.23 -11.51 -2.06
C PHE A 32 14.69 -10.24 -2.80
N GLY A 33 16.00 -9.95 -2.80
CA GLY A 33 16.55 -8.76 -3.43
C GLY A 33 16.18 -7.47 -2.69
N ARG A 34 16.20 -6.35 -3.43
CA ARG A 34 16.16 -5.00 -2.87
C ARG A 34 14.77 -4.49 -2.49
N ARG A 35 13.77 -4.73 -3.35
CA ARG A 35 12.44 -4.07 -3.27
C ARG A 35 11.26 -4.97 -2.91
N ARG A 36 11.41 -6.29 -3.09
CA ARG A 36 10.35 -7.28 -2.80
C ARG A 36 10.03 -7.48 -1.30
N PRO A 37 11.01 -7.42 -0.37
CA PRO A 37 10.73 -7.58 1.06
C PRO A 37 9.76 -6.53 1.61
N TYR A 38 9.96 -5.26 1.24
CA TYR A 38 9.15 -4.14 1.72
C TYR A 38 7.70 -4.23 1.24
N PHE A 39 7.51 -4.53 -0.05
CA PHE A 39 6.19 -4.81 -0.60
C PHE A 39 5.48 -5.95 0.13
N LEU A 40 6.19 -7.05 0.40
CA LEU A 40 5.61 -8.22 1.08
C LEU A 40 5.23 -7.91 2.53
N ILE A 41 6.09 -7.21 3.27
CA ILE A 41 5.82 -6.79 4.66
C ILE A 41 4.59 -5.87 4.69
N GLY A 42 4.55 -4.87 3.79
CA GLY A 42 3.40 -3.97 3.69
C GLY A 42 2.10 -4.71 3.35
N ALA A 43 2.13 -5.66 2.41
CA ALA A 43 0.97 -6.47 2.06
C ALA A 43 0.48 -7.36 3.22
N ILE A 44 1.38 -7.96 3.98
CA ILE A 44 1.04 -8.78 5.16
C ILE A 44 0.41 -7.90 6.25
N LEU A 45 1.03 -6.75 6.57
CA LEU A 45 0.52 -5.84 7.58
C LEU A 45 -0.85 -5.26 7.17
N ALA A 46 -1.05 -4.91 5.90
CA ALA A 46 -2.33 -4.46 5.37
C ALA A 46 -3.41 -5.54 5.52
N SER A 47 -3.09 -6.79 5.19
CA SER A 47 -4.00 -7.94 5.30
C SER A 47 -4.41 -8.19 6.77
N LEU A 48 -3.45 -8.18 7.69
CA LEU A 48 -3.72 -8.34 9.12
C LEU A 48 -4.58 -7.19 9.67
N THR A 49 -4.31 -5.96 9.24
CA THR A 49 -5.07 -4.78 9.65
C THR A 49 -6.52 -4.86 9.16
N LEU A 50 -6.75 -5.27 7.91
CA LEU A 50 -8.10 -5.47 7.36
C LEU A 50 -8.91 -6.51 8.14
N LEU A 51 -8.28 -7.58 8.63
CA LEU A 51 -8.95 -8.59 9.45
C LEU A 51 -9.24 -8.08 10.88
N ALA A 52 -8.35 -7.26 11.42
CA ALA A 52 -8.47 -6.72 12.78
C ALA A 52 -9.50 -5.58 12.89
N VAL A 53 -9.62 -4.73 11.85
CA VAL A 53 -10.50 -3.53 11.88
C VAL A 53 -11.98 -3.87 12.23
N PRO A 54 -12.63 -4.90 11.66
CA PRO A 54 -14.01 -5.27 12.03
C PRO A 54 -14.18 -5.67 13.50
N HIS A 55 -13.12 -6.10 14.16
CA HIS A 55 -13.13 -6.57 15.55
C HIS A 55 -12.80 -5.46 16.56
N SER A 56 -12.73 -4.20 16.10
CA SER A 56 -12.33 -3.04 16.92
C SER A 56 -13.39 -2.73 17.99
N PRO A 57 -13.06 -2.79 19.29
CA PRO A 57 -14.04 -2.53 20.36
C PRO A 57 -14.33 -1.03 20.57
N ALA A 58 -13.54 -0.15 19.95
CA ALA A 58 -13.69 1.29 20.09
C ALA A 58 -13.42 2.04 18.77
N LEU A 59 -14.07 3.19 18.61
CA LEU A 59 -14.00 4.02 17.41
C LEU A 59 -12.57 4.55 17.13
N TRP A 60 -11.80 4.82 18.18
CA TRP A 60 -10.39 5.24 18.06
C TRP A 60 -9.47 4.09 17.62
N ILE A 61 -9.81 2.83 17.94
CA ILE A 61 -9.07 1.64 17.48
C ILE A 61 -9.35 1.42 15.99
N ALA A 62 -10.60 1.57 15.56
CA ALA A 62 -10.95 1.52 14.14
C ALA A 62 -10.25 2.64 13.35
N ALA A 63 -10.22 3.87 13.88
CA ALA A 63 -9.50 4.99 13.28
C ALA A 63 -7.98 4.75 13.19
N GLY A 64 -7.36 4.23 14.25
CA GLY A 64 -5.95 3.83 14.25
C GLY A 64 -5.66 2.70 13.26
N GLY A 65 -6.56 1.72 13.15
CA GLY A 65 -6.48 0.65 12.16
C GLY A 65 -6.54 1.17 10.72
N LEU A 66 -7.43 2.12 10.44
CA LEU A 66 -7.49 2.78 9.12
C LEU A 66 -6.19 3.55 8.81
N TRP A 67 -5.56 4.17 9.80
CA TRP A 67 -4.26 4.82 9.60
C TRP A 67 -3.13 3.82 9.35
N ILE A 68 -3.09 2.70 10.06
CA ILE A 68 -2.12 1.63 9.80
C ILE A 68 -2.32 1.06 8.39
N LEU A 69 -3.56 0.91 7.95
CA LEU A 69 -3.87 0.47 6.60
C LEU A 69 -3.35 1.47 5.55
N ASP A 70 -3.54 2.77 5.78
CA ASP A 70 -3.01 3.80 4.88
C ASP A 70 -1.48 3.84 4.86
N ALA A 71 -0.84 3.71 6.03
CA ALA A 71 0.61 3.62 6.14
C ALA A 71 1.16 2.43 5.35
N THR A 72 0.55 1.25 5.52
CA THR A 72 0.98 0.01 4.84
C THR A 72 0.74 0.05 3.33
N MET A 73 -0.33 0.70 2.87
CA MET A 73 -0.57 1.01 1.45
C MET A 73 0.55 1.89 0.89
N ASN A 74 0.94 2.96 1.60
CA ASN A 74 2.02 3.86 1.19
C ASN A 74 3.38 3.13 1.15
N ILE A 75 3.69 2.28 2.14
CA ILE A 75 4.89 1.44 2.16
C ILE A 75 4.95 0.52 0.93
N SER A 76 3.80 -0.01 0.49
CA SER A 76 3.73 -1.03 -0.57
C SER A 76 3.75 -0.43 -1.97
N MET A 77 3.09 0.72 -2.18
CA MET A 77 2.86 1.31 -3.51
C MET A 77 4.14 1.79 -4.20
N GLU A 78 5.06 2.40 -3.45
CA GLU A 78 6.30 2.94 -4.01
C GLU A 78 7.27 1.85 -4.49
N PRO A 79 7.59 0.81 -3.69
CA PRO A 79 8.34 -0.36 -4.17
C PRO A 79 7.63 -1.11 -5.29
N PHE A 80 6.29 -1.17 -5.29
CA PHE A 80 5.53 -1.86 -6.33
C PHE A 80 5.70 -1.17 -7.69
N ARG A 81 5.56 0.16 -7.75
CA ARG A 81 5.81 0.96 -8.96
C ARG A 81 7.25 0.82 -9.44
N ALA A 82 8.20 0.87 -8.51
CA ALA A 82 9.63 0.72 -8.81
C ALA A 82 9.96 -0.69 -9.34
N LEU A 83 9.32 -1.73 -8.79
CA LEU A 83 9.47 -3.12 -9.23
C LEU A 83 8.96 -3.34 -10.66
N VAL A 84 7.85 -2.70 -11.05
CA VAL A 84 7.34 -2.74 -12.43
C VAL A 84 8.38 -2.13 -13.39
N ALA A 85 8.95 -0.98 -13.04
CA ALA A 85 9.99 -0.33 -13.84
C ALA A 85 11.28 -1.16 -13.96
N ASP A 86 11.66 -1.88 -12.89
CA ASP A 86 12.86 -2.73 -12.87
C ASP A 86 12.71 -4.03 -13.68
N LYS A 87 11.48 -4.52 -13.87
CA LYS A 87 11.21 -5.81 -14.54
C LYS A 87 10.89 -5.68 -16.02
N LEU A 88 10.55 -4.48 -16.49
CA LEU A 88 10.18 -4.24 -17.87
C LEU A 88 11.29 -3.51 -18.64
N PRO A 89 11.51 -3.85 -19.92
CA PRO A 89 12.32 -3.05 -20.83
C PRO A 89 11.79 -1.61 -20.94
N ASP A 90 12.66 -0.64 -21.21
CA ASP A 90 12.27 0.78 -21.28
C ASP A 90 11.09 1.05 -22.23
N SER A 91 11.02 0.33 -23.36
CA SER A 91 9.93 0.43 -24.34
C SER A 91 8.57 -0.06 -23.81
N GLN A 92 8.55 -0.93 -22.80
CA GLN A 92 7.34 -1.54 -22.24
C GLN A 92 6.90 -0.95 -20.90
N ARG A 93 7.72 -0.09 -20.27
CA ARG A 93 7.38 0.52 -18.96
C ARG A 93 6.06 1.27 -18.97
N SER A 94 5.81 2.07 -20.00
CA SER A 94 4.55 2.82 -20.14
C SER A 94 3.34 1.88 -20.18
N PHE A 95 3.41 0.82 -20.98
CA PHE A 95 2.38 -0.22 -21.04
C PHE A 95 2.21 -0.93 -19.69
N GLY A 96 3.31 -1.24 -19.00
CA GLY A 96 3.28 -1.82 -17.66
C GLY A 96 2.53 -0.98 -16.64
N PHE A 97 2.76 0.34 -16.63
CA PHE A 97 2.03 1.26 -15.75
C PHE A 97 0.56 1.39 -16.12
N VAL A 98 0.20 1.32 -17.41
CA VAL A 98 -1.19 1.29 -17.85
C VAL A 98 -1.90 0.05 -17.32
N VAL A 99 -1.29 -1.14 -17.48
CA VAL A 99 -1.84 -2.39 -16.97
C VAL A 99 -1.98 -2.35 -15.44
N GLN A 100 -0.98 -1.85 -14.73
CA GLN A 100 -1.03 -1.67 -13.28
C GLN A 100 -2.22 -0.80 -12.85
N THR A 101 -2.43 0.33 -13.53
CA THR A 101 -3.54 1.25 -13.24
C THR A 101 -4.89 0.60 -13.53
N LEU A 102 -4.98 -0.16 -14.63
CA LEU A 102 -6.17 -0.95 -14.99
C LEU A 102 -6.53 -1.96 -13.90
N ILE A 103 -5.55 -2.73 -13.41
CA ILE A 103 -5.76 -3.72 -12.35
C ILE A 103 -6.25 -3.05 -11.07
N ILE A 104 -5.66 -1.92 -10.68
CA ILE A 104 -6.10 -1.16 -9.50
C ILE A 104 -7.55 -0.70 -9.69
N GLY A 105 -7.88 -0.11 -10.85
CA GLY A 105 -9.23 0.37 -11.15
C GLY A 105 -10.29 -0.73 -11.10
N VAL A 106 -10.01 -1.90 -11.71
CA VAL A 106 -10.91 -3.07 -11.64
C VAL A 106 -11.07 -3.54 -10.20
N SER A 107 -9.97 -3.64 -9.45
CA SER A 107 -10.00 -4.06 -8.04
C SER A 107 -10.85 -3.14 -7.18
N THR A 108 -10.71 -1.81 -7.34
CA THR A 108 -11.52 -0.80 -6.65
C THR A 108 -12.99 -0.91 -7.03
N TRP A 109 -13.30 -1.12 -8.31
CA TRP A 109 -14.67 -1.28 -8.76
C TRP A 109 -15.34 -2.52 -8.13
N VAL A 110 -14.65 -3.67 -8.16
CA VAL A 110 -15.15 -4.90 -7.51
C VAL A 110 -15.34 -4.68 -6.01
N ALA A 111 -14.34 -4.12 -5.32
CA ALA A 111 -14.42 -3.86 -3.89
C ALA A 111 -15.58 -2.92 -3.50
N SER A 112 -15.86 -1.91 -4.33
CA SER A 112 -16.98 -0.97 -4.09
C SER A 112 -18.36 -1.61 -4.23
N ASN A 113 -18.47 -2.71 -4.97
CA ASN A 113 -19.72 -3.44 -5.18
C ASN A 113 -19.89 -4.61 -4.20
N LEU A 114 -18.84 -5.05 -3.52
CA LEU A 114 -18.89 -6.18 -2.57
C LEU A 114 -19.94 -6.00 -1.45
N PRO A 115 -20.14 -4.81 -0.83
CA PRO A 115 -21.16 -4.63 0.19
C PRO A 115 -22.60 -4.82 -0.30
N LYS A 116 -22.84 -4.82 -1.62
CA LYS A 116 -24.17 -5.06 -2.20
C LYS A 116 -24.45 -6.56 -2.42
N LEU A 117 -23.42 -7.39 -2.33
CA LEU A 117 -23.46 -8.84 -2.57
C LEU A 117 -23.56 -9.66 -1.28
N ILE A 118 -23.31 -9.03 -0.12
CA ILE A 118 -23.35 -9.62 1.23
C ILE A 118 -24.51 -8.99 1.99
#